data_AF-A0A8S9RZW3-F1
#
_entry.id   AF-A0A8S9RZW3-F1
#
_cell.length_a   1.000
_cell.length_b   1.000
_cell.length_c   1.000
_cell.angle_alpha   90.00
_cell.angle_beta   90.00
_cell.angle_gamma   90.00
#
_symmetry.space_group_name_H-M   'P 1'
#
loop_
_entity.id
_entity.type
_entity.pdbx_description
1 polymer ?
#
loop_
_entity_poly.entity_id
_entity_poly.type
_entity_poly.pdbx_seq_one_letter_code
_entity_poly.pdbx_strand_id
1 'polypeptide(L)' 'MILGCDGLWEVFGPSDAVGYVQKLLKGNERLLRAGTLQEGLPVSTISRRLVKEAVKERRCKDNCTAIVIVFRRG' A
#
# COMPACT_ATOMS: atom_id res chain seq x y z
N MET A 1 1.28 -0.87 -10.11
CA MET A 1 1.11 -2.33 -10.24
C MET A 1 1.53 -2.98 -8.94
N ILE A 2 0.74 -3.94 -8.45
CA ILE A 2 1.01 -4.68 -7.20
C ILE A 2 1.18 -6.15 -7.58
N LEU A 3 2.31 -6.73 -7.23
CA LEU A 3 2.55 -8.16 -7.33
C LEU A 3 2.61 -8.72 -5.91
N GLY A 4 1.97 -9.86 -5.67
CA GLY A 4 2.01 -10.51 -4.37
C GLY A 4 1.74 -12.01 -4.50
N CYS A 5 2.18 -12.77 -3.51
CA CYS A 5 1.84 -14.18 -3.39
C CYS A 5 0.41 -14.37 -2.83
N ASP A 6 -0.06 -15.62 -2.86
CA ASP A 6 -1.30 -16.07 -2.23
C ASP A 6 -1.49 -15.53 -0.81
N GLY A 7 -0.48 -15.59 0.07
CA GLY A 7 -0.59 -15.05 1.42
C GLY A 7 -1.04 -13.58 1.50
N LEU A 8 -0.66 -12.74 0.52
CA LEU A 8 -1.18 -11.36 0.44
C LEU A 8 -2.66 -11.35 0.03
N TRP A 9 -3.00 -12.12 -1.00
CA TRP A 9 -4.33 -12.10 -1.65
C TRP A 9 -5.40 -12.85 -0.86
N GLU A 10 -5.02 -13.73 0.08
CA GLU A 10 -5.95 -14.33 1.04
C GLU A 10 -6.56 -13.29 2.00
N VAL A 11 -5.84 -12.20 2.27
CA VAL A 11 -6.26 -11.16 3.24
C VAL A 11 -6.55 -9.80 2.61
N PHE A 12 -6.18 -9.62 1.35
CA PHE A 12 -6.49 -8.43 0.55
C PHE A 12 -7.28 -8.78 -0.70
N GLY A 13 -8.44 -8.17 -0.87
CA GLY A 13 -9.07 -8.07 -2.19
C GLY A 13 -8.26 -7.15 -3.12
N PRO A 14 -8.19 -7.41 -4.45
CA PRO A 14 -7.40 -6.60 -5.38
C PRO A 14 -7.72 -5.10 -5.33
N SER A 15 -9.01 -4.73 -5.31
CA SER A 15 -9.44 -3.33 -5.23
C SER A 15 -9.05 -2.66 -3.91
N ASP A 16 -9.09 -3.41 -2.81
CA ASP A 16 -8.72 -2.92 -1.48
C ASP A 16 -7.20 -2.72 -1.37
N ALA A 17 -6.40 -3.63 -1.90
CA ALA A 17 -4.95 -3.46 -1.98
C ALA A 17 -4.56 -2.21 -2.78
N VAL A 18 -5.21 -1.99 -3.94
CA VAL A 18 -5.00 -0.77 -4.73
C VAL A 18 -5.40 0.48 -3.95
N GLY A 19 -6.57 0.46 -3.29
CA GLY A 19 -7.05 1.56 -2.46
C GLY A 19 -6.10 1.90 -1.31
N TYR A 20 -5.59 0.89 -0.61
CA TYR A 20 -4.60 1.03 0.45
C TYR A 20 -3.30 1.66 -0.07
N VAL A 21 -2.70 1.07 -1.12
CA VAL A 21 -1.47 1.59 -1.71
C VAL A 21 -1.64 3.01 -2.26
N GLN A 22 -2.77 3.31 -2.89
CA GLN A 22 -3.06 4.64 -3.42
C GLN A 22 -3.17 5.69 -2.31
N LYS A 23 -3.78 5.36 -1.16
CA LYS A 23 -3.82 6.25 0.02
C LYS A 23 -2.40 6.54 0.53
N LEU A 24 -1.53 5.53 0.56
CA LEU A 24 -0.14 5.71 0.98
C LEU A 24 0.69 6.54 -0.02
N LEU A 25 0.45 6.36 -1.33
CA LEU A 25 1.15 7.08 -2.40
C LEU A 25 0.78 8.56 -2.45
N LYS A 26 -0.50 8.90 -2.24
CA LYS A 26 -0.99 10.27 -2.38
C LYS A 26 -0.95 11.09 -1.09
N GLY A 27 -0.74 10.42 0.05
CA GLY A 27 -0.97 11.03 1.35
C GLY A 27 -2.45 11.35 1.57
N ASN A 28 -2.78 11.95 2.70
CA ASN A 28 -4.14 12.41 2.96
C ASN A 28 -4.47 13.62 2.07
N GLU A 29 -5.12 13.40 0.92
CA GLU A 29 -5.67 14.46 0.04
C GLU A 29 -6.58 15.44 0.81
N ARG A 30 -7.16 15.01 1.94
CA ARG A 30 -7.97 15.86 2.82
C ARG A 30 -7.14 16.90 3.60
N LEU A 31 -5.88 16.58 3.93
CA LEU A 31 -4.97 17.50 4.63
C LEU A 31 -4.29 18.49 3.67
N LEU A 32 -4.18 18.14 2.39
CA LEU A 32 -3.80 19.08 1.31
C LEU A 32 -4.74 20.30 1.25
N ARG A 33 -6.04 20.13 1.57
CA ARG A 33 -6.99 21.25 1.68
C ARG A 33 -6.87 22.04 2.99
N ALA A 34 -6.26 21.47 4.02
CA ALA A 34 -6.07 22.07 5.34
C ALA A 34 -4.69 22.73 5.53
N GLY A 35 -3.96 22.98 4.43
CA GLY A 35 -2.66 23.68 4.46
C GLY A 35 -1.51 22.88 5.07
N THR A 36 -1.72 21.60 5.42
CA THR A 36 -0.68 20.73 5.98
C THR A 36 -0.29 19.71 4.92
N LEU A 37 0.80 19.99 4.19
CA LEU A 37 1.32 19.09 3.16
C LEU A 37 1.95 17.86 3.81
N GLN A 38 1.18 16.79 3.95
CA GLN A 38 1.75 15.48 4.22
C GLN A 38 1.97 14.79 2.88
N GLU A 39 3.19 14.92 2.34
CA GLU A 39 3.59 14.21 1.15
C GLU A 39 3.39 12.69 1.34
N GLY A 40 2.99 12.01 0.27
CA GLY A 40 2.86 10.56 0.26
C GLY A 40 4.16 9.88 0.70
N LEU A 41 4.05 8.64 1.17
CA LEU A 41 5.22 7.92 1.65
C LEU A 41 6.19 7.61 0.52
N PRO A 42 7.51 7.52 0.80
CA PRO A 42 8.47 7.01 -0.16
C PRO A 42 8.06 5.63 -0.66
N VAL A 43 8.18 5.39 -1.97
CA VAL A 43 7.78 4.12 -2.61
C VAL A 43 8.43 2.91 -1.92
N SER A 44 9.69 3.06 -1.47
CA SER A 44 10.43 2.03 -0.71
C SER A 44 9.74 1.60 0.59
N THR A 45 8.93 2.46 1.19
CA THR A 45 8.21 2.19 2.44
C THR A 45 6.85 1.54 2.20
N ILE A 46 6.29 1.68 0.99
CA ILE A 46 4.92 1.24 0.69
C ILE A 46 4.80 -0.28 0.71
N SER A 47 5.72 -1.00 0.05
CA SER A 47 5.73 -2.47 0.09
C SER A 47 5.82 -3.00 1.52
N ARG A 48 6.68 -2.40 2.35
CA ARG A 48 6.82 -2.75 3.77
C ARG A 48 5.52 -2.52 4.54
N ARG A 49 4.80 -1.43 4.29
CA ARG A 49 3.52 -1.16 4.96
C ARG A 49 2.42 -2.09 4.49
N LEU A 50 2.35 -2.39 3.20
CA LEU A 50 1.39 -3.34 2.65
C LEU A 50 1.56 -4.74 3.27
N VAL A 51 2.80 -5.24 3.37
CA VAL A 51 3.09 -6.53 4.03
C VAL A 51 2.79 -6.46 5.53
N LYS A 52 3.16 -5.36 6.21
CA LYS A 52 2.85 -5.18 7.63
C LYS A 52 1.35 -5.20 7.90
N GLU A 53 0.55 -4.54 7.07
CA GLU A 53 -0.91 -4.54 7.16
C GLU A 53 -1.47 -5.95 6.98
N ALA A 54 -1.02 -6.67 5.95
CA ALA A 54 -1.44 -8.04 5.67
C ALA A 54 -1.14 -8.97 6.87
N VAL A 55 0.07 -8.91 7.41
CA VAL A 55 0.52 -9.82 8.48
C VAL A 55 -0.02 -9.42 9.85
N LYS A 56 0.11 -8.15 10.25
CA LYS A 56 -0.21 -7.72 11.62
C LYS A 56 -1.68 -7.40 11.82
N GLU A 57 -2.26 -6.64 10.91
CA GLU A 57 -3.63 -6.12 11.09
C GLU A 57 -4.66 -7.11 10.55
N ARG A 58 -4.37 -7.71 9.40
CA ARG A 58 -5.27 -8.65 8.72
C ARG A 58 -4.98 -10.12 9.01
N ARG A 59 -3.93 -10.38 9.79
CA ARG A 59 -3.57 -11.70 10.34
C ARG A 59 -3.35 -12.77 9.26
N CYS A 60 -2.64 -12.42 8.19
CA CYS A 60 -2.10 -13.42 7.24
C CYS A 60 -1.32 -14.48 8.01
N LYS A 61 -1.60 -15.76 7.73
CA LYS A 61 -1.00 -16.92 8.42
C LYS A 61 0.05 -17.63 7.58
N ASP A 62 0.37 -17.10 6.40
CA ASP A 62 1.35 -17.65 5.48
C ASP A 62 2.47 -16.64 5.20
N ASN A 63 3.48 -17.06 4.43
CA ASN A 63 4.49 -16.21 3.87
C ASN A 63 3.83 -15.11 3.02
N CYS A 64 4.11 -13.85 3.36
CA CYS A 64 3.51 -12.70 2.67
C CYS A 64 4.60 -11.86 2.00
N THR A 65 4.59 -11.85 0.66
CA THR A 65 5.49 -11.05 -0.17
C THR A 65 4.70 -10.08 -1.03
N ALA A 66 5.17 -8.84 -1.15
CA ALA A 66 4.58 -7.84 -2.05
C ALA A 66 5.64 -6.97 -2.73
N ILE A 67 5.43 -6.67 -4.01
CA ILE A 67 6.22 -5.73 -4.81
C ILE A 67 5.27 -4.66 -5.36
N VAL A 68 5.62 -3.39 -5.16
CA VAL A 68 4.88 -2.26 -5.70
C VAL A 68 5.72 -1.55 -6.76
N ILE A 69 5.22 -1.51 -7.99
CA ILE A 69 5.82 -0.80 -9.12
C ILE A 69 4.98 0.45 -9.41
N VAL A 70 5.61 1.61 -9.32
CA VAL A 70 5.00 2.92 -9.58
C VAL A 70 5.49 3.42 -10.94
N PHE A 71 4.57 3.66 -11.87
CA PHE A 71 4.88 4.26 -13.16
C PHE A 71 4.84 5.79 -13.02
N ARG A 72 5.94 6.47 -13.36
CA ARG A 72 5.98 7.93 -13.47
C ARG A 72 5.87 8.29 -14.95
N ARG A 73 5.07 9.32 -15.26
CA ARG A 73 5.10 9.91 -16.61
C ARG A 73 6.45 10.63 -16.75
N GLY A 74 7.18 10.30 -17.81
CA GLY A 74 8.37 11.02 -18.26
C GLY A 74 7.98 12.30 -19.00
#